data_AF-A0A532AMD0-F1
#
_entry.id   AF-A0A532AMD0-F1
#
_cell.length_a   1.000
_cell.length_b   1.000
_cell.length_c   1.000
_cell.angle_alpha   90.00
_cell.angle_beta   90.00
_cell.angle_gamma   90.00
#
_symmetry.space_group_name_H-M   'P 1'
#
loop_
_entity.id
_entity.type
_entity.pdbx_description
1 polymer ?
#
loop_
_entity_poly.entity_id
_entity_poly.type
_entity_poly.pdbx_seq_one_letter_code
_entity_poly.pdbx_strand_id
1 'polypeptide(L)'
;MNSQMMTQKYESPLRAEQAQATRERILASIRTILEQNPYSLLGFDEVAEVSGVNRRTIFRHFPTKEALLEAFWASTNASLGVRFWPEREQDLIDLPPDLFASLDAIEGVVRASHASATGREMRLQANGERQRAFRSSL
;
A
#
# COMPACT_ATOMS: atom_id res chain seq x y z
N MET A 1 5.21 39.14 33.51
CA MET A 1 5.95 37.88 33.30
C MET A 1 4.94 36.80 32.94
N ASN A 2 4.96 36.38 31.68
CA ASN A 2 4.42 35.18 31.02
C ASN A 2 2.94 34.78 31.19
N SER A 3 2.12 35.21 30.22
CA SER A 3 0.93 34.46 29.77
C SER A 3 1.31 33.57 28.58
N GLN A 4 1.70 32.33 28.84
CA GLN A 4 1.79 31.29 27.81
C GLN A 4 0.45 30.55 27.77
N MET A 5 -0.43 30.96 26.86
CA MET A 5 -1.58 30.17 26.47
C MET A 5 -1.07 28.92 25.75
N MET A 6 -1.23 27.77 26.39
CA MET A 6 -1.10 26.48 25.74
C MET A 6 -2.26 26.31 24.77
N THR A 7 -2.05 26.63 23.50
CA THR A 7 -2.92 26.25 22.39
C THR A 7 -2.82 24.74 22.19
N GLN A 8 -3.45 23.97 23.07
CA GLN A 8 -3.74 22.56 22.87
C GLN A 8 -4.69 22.47 21.68
N LYS A 9 -4.10 22.18 20.52
CA LYS A 9 -4.74 22.03 19.22
C LYS A 9 -5.81 20.95 19.34
N TYR A 10 -7.08 21.35 19.45
CA TYR A 10 -8.23 20.46 19.47
C TYR A 10 -8.40 19.85 18.05
N GLU A 11 -7.54 18.90 17.69
CA GLU A 11 -7.76 18.04 16.54
C GLU A 11 -8.97 17.17 16.87
N SER A 12 -10.12 17.58 16.32
CA SER A 12 -11.38 16.85 16.46
C SER A 12 -11.19 15.41 15.97
N PRO A 13 -11.43 14.39 16.83
CA PRO A 13 -11.30 12.98 16.45
C PRO A 13 -12.09 12.63 15.18
N LEU A 14 -13.28 13.22 15.02
CA LEU A 14 -14.13 13.05 13.84
C LEU A 14 -13.46 13.52 12.55
N ARG A 15 -12.71 14.63 12.59
CA ARG A 15 -11.98 15.12 11.40
C ARG A 15 -10.80 14.22 11.05
N ALA A 16 -10.13 13.66 12.05
CA ALA A 16 -9.04 12.71 11.84
C ALA A 16 -9.57 11.42 11.22
N GLU A 17 -10.70 10.90 11.73
CA GLU A 17 -11.38 9.73 11.19
C GLU A 17 -11.83 9.95 9.73
N GLN A 18 -12.46 11.08 9.43
CA GLN A 18 -12.86 11.43 8.06
C GLN A 18 -11.67 11.57 7.11
N ALA A 19 -10.56 12.14 7.59
CA ALA A 19 -9.33 12.26 6.83
C ALA A 19 -8.72 10.87 6.53
N GLN A 20 -8.76 9.95 7.49
CA GLN A 20 -8.28 8.59 7.32
C GLN A 20 -9.16 7.79 6.34
N ALA A 21 -10.49 7.85 6.49
CA ALA A 21 -11.42 7.20 5.56
C ALA A 21 -11.24 7.73 4.13
N THR A 22 -10.99 9.04 3.98
CA THR A 22 -10.67 9.63 2.67
C THR A 22 -9.36 9.10 2.10
N ARG A 23 -8.33 8.98 2.95
CA ARG A 23 -7.03 8.41 2.58
C ARG A 23 -7.19 6.97 2.07
N GLU A 24 -7.89 6.13 2.81
CA GLU A 24 -8.13 4.73 2.46
C GLU A 24 -8.90 4.59 1.14
N ARG A 25 -9.93 5.41 0.93
CA ARG A 25 -10.68 5.45 -0.34
C ARG A 25 -9.79 5.77 -1.55
N ILE A 26 -8.87 6.71 -1.40
CA ILE A 26 -7.89 7.06 -2.46
C ILE A 26 -6.95 5.88 -2.74
N LEU A 27 -6.49 5.15 -1.71
CA LEU A 27 -5.63 3.99 -1.92
C LEU A 27 -6.39 2.81 -2.57
N ALA A 28 -7.65 2.61 -2.20
CA ALA A 28 -8.53 1.60 -2.79
C ALA A 28 -8.82 1.87 -4.28
N SER A 29 -8.95 3.14 -4.69
CA SER A 29 -9.13 3.47 -6.10
C SER A 29 -7.88 3.15 -6.93
N ILE A 30 -6.68 3.35 -6.37
CA ILE A 30 -5.43 2.96 -7.04
C ILE A 30 -5.39 1.44 -7.24
N ARG A 31 -5.78 0.66 -6.22
CA ARG A 31 -5.91 -0.79 -6.37
C ARG A 31 -6.80 -1.13 -7.56
N THR A 32 -7.97 -0.53 -7.62
CA THR A 32 -8.95 -0.75 -8.70
C THR A 32 -8.36 -0.43 -10.08
N ILE A 33 -7.68 0.70 -10.21
CA ILE A 33 -7.03 1.12 -11.47
C ILE A 33 -5.96 0.10 -11.88
N LEU A 34 -5.10 -0.34 -10.95
CA LEU A 34 -4.01 -1.26 -11.25
C LEU A 34 -4.48 -2.68 -11.54
N GLU A 35 -5.57 -3.13 -10.92
CA GLU A 35 -6.20 -4.42 -11.26
C GLU A 35 -6.75 -4.40 -12.70
N GLN A 36 -7.27 -3.25 -13.16
CA GLN A 36 -7.81 -3.11 -14.52
C GLN A 36 -6.72 -2.82 -15.57
N ASN A 37 -5.72 -2.02 -15.20
CA ASN A 37 -4.62 -1.61 -16.06
C ASN A 37 -3.29 -1.60 -15.28
N PRO A 38 -2.58 -2.74 -15.25
CA PRO A 38 -1.35 -2.88 -14.47
C PRO A 38 -0.19 -1.98 -14.94
N TYR A 39 -0.28 -1.47 -16.17
CA TYR A 39 0.70 -0.59 -16.79
C TYR A 39 0.25 0.88 -16.79
N SER A 40 -0.81 1.21 -16.04
CA SER A 40 -1.29 2.58 -15.93
C SER A 40 -0.16 3.50 -15.45
N LEU A 41 -0.03 4.63 -16.14
CA LEU A 41 0.82 5.72 -15.67
C LEU A 41 0.23 6.44 -14.46
N LEU A 42 -0.91 6.01 -13.90
CA LEU A 42 -1.59 6.57 -12.73
C LEU A 42 -1.62 8.11 -12.72
N GLY A 43 -2.69 8.65 -13.28
CA GLY A 43 -2.97 10.08 -13.26
C GLY A 43 -3.79 10.49 -12.05
N PHE A 44 -3.53 11.68 -11.48
CA PHE A 44 -4.35 12.21 -10.38
C PHE A 44 -5.83 12.43 -10.78
N ASP A 45 -6.11 12.67 -12.06
CA ASP A 45 -7.49 12.84 -12.56
C ASP A 45 -8.25 11.52 -12.59
N GLU A 46 -7.60 10.45 -13.07
CA GLU A 46 -8.13 9.07 -13.03
C GLU A 46 -8.39 8.63 -11.58
N VAL A 47 -7.44 8.89 -10.68
CA VAL A 47 -7.61 8.59 -9.24
C VAL A 47 -8.77 9.39 -8.66
N ALA A 48 -8.92 10.68 -9.01
CA ALA A 48 -10.03 11.52 -8.55
C ALA A 48 -11.39 10.99 -9.01
N GLU A 49 -11.48 10.57 -10.27
CA GLU A 49 -12.67 9.97 -10.85
C GLU A 49 -13.06 8.68 -10.12
N VAL A 50 -12.13 7.72 -10.01
CA VAL A 50 -12.41 6.40 -9.41
C VAL A 50 -12.68 6.50 -7.91
N SER A 51 -12.00 7.40 -7.19
CA SER A 51 -12.22 7.60 -5.74
C SER A 51 -13.44 8.46 -5.40
N GLY A 52 -13.99 9.18 -6.36
CA GLY A 52 -15.04 10.18 -6.13
C GLY A 52 -14.59 11.34 -5.24
N VAL A 53 -13.29 11.66 -5.19
CA VAL A 53 -12.76 12.86 -4.50
C VAL A 53 -12.19 13.85 -5.49
N ASN A 54 -12.19 15.13 -5.13
CA ASN A 54 -11.55 16.13 -5.98
C ASN A 54 -10.01 16.02 -5.93
N ARG A 55 -9.36 16.40 -7.04
CA ARG A 55 -7.90 16.43 -7.18
C ARG A 55 -7.18 17.17 -6.05
N ARG A 56 -7.72 18.30 -5.59
CA ARG A 56 -7.16 19.09 -4.46
C ARG A 56 -7.14 18.29 -3.14
N THR A 57 -8.13 17.44 -2.93
CA THR A 57 -8.21 16.55 -1.76
C THR A 57 -7.11 15.51 -1.84
N ILE A 58 -6.88 14.91 -3.01
CA ILE A 58 -5.77 13.97 -3.19
C ILE A 58 -4.44 14.66 -2.88
N PHE A 59 -4.16 15.83 -3.46
CA PHE A 59 -2.92 16.58 -3.17
C PHE A 59 -2.74 16.95 -1.70
N ARG A 60 -3.84 17.20 -0.98
CA ARG A 60 -3.78 17.46 0.47
C ARG A 60 -3.32 16.23 1.26
N HIS A 61 -3.68 15.03 0.82
CA HIS A 61 -3.26 13.77 1.46
C HIS A 61 -1.93 13.24 0.94
N PHE A 62 -1.61 13.52 -0.32
CA PHE A 62 -0.47 12.99 -1.06
C PHE A 62 0.09 14.08 -1.99
N PRO A 63 1.09 14.86 -1.53
CA PRO A 63 1.55 16.04 -2.26
C PRO A 63 2.27 15.69 -3.57
N THR A 64 2.80 14.48 -3.69
CA THR A 64 3.47 13.97 -4.89
C THR A 64 2.90 12.62 -5.29
N LYS A 65 3.13 12.24 -6.54
CA LYS A 65 2.74 10.91 -7.05
C LYS A 65 3.55 9.81 -6.36
N GLU A 66 4.81 10.08 -6.06
CA GLU A 66 5.70 9.20 -5.33
C GLU A 66 5.14 8.93 -3.93
N ALA A 67 4.75 9.97 -3.18
CA ALA A 67 4.13 9.82 -1.86
C ALA A 67 2.79 9.06 -1.91
N LEU A 68 2.02 9.23 -2.99
CA LEU A 68 0.80 8.48 -3.22
C LEU A 68 1.09 6.98 -3.42
N LEU A 69 2.07 6.66 -4.28
CA LEU A 69 2.47 5.29 -4.57
C LEU A 69 3.14 4.61 -3.38
N GLU A 70 4.03 5.28 -2.66
CA GLU A 70 4.64 4.77 -1.43
C GLU A 70 3.57 4.37 -0.41
N ALA A 71 2.60 5.24 -0.18
CA ALA A 71 1.50 4.96 0.73
C ALA A 71 0.61 3.81 0.25
N PHE A 72 0.32 3.75 -1.05
CA PHE A 72 -0.41 2.64 -1.65
C PHE A 72 0.32 1.32 -1.44
N TRP A 73 1.62 1.25 -1.74
CA TRP A 73 2.40 0.04 -1.61
C TRP A 73 2.59 -0.38 -0.14
N ALA A 74 2.74 0.58 0.78
CA ALA A 74 2.78 0.29 2.22
C ALA A 74 1.45 -0.30 2.71
N SER A 75 0.31 0.28 2.31
CA SER A 75 -1.03 -0.24 2.63
C SER A 75 -1.27 -1.62 2.01
N THR A 76 -0.81 -1.81 0.77
CA THR A 76 -0.89 -3.09 0.04
C THR A 76 -0.09 -4.17 0.75
N ASN A 77 1.14 -3.89 1.19
CA ASN A 77 1.98 -4.83 1.94
C ASN A 77 1.37 -5.20 3.31
N ALA A 78 0.64 -4.27 3.95
CA ALA A 78 -0.07 -4.54 5.19
C ALA A 78 -1.34 -5.39 4.98
N SER A 79 -2.05 -5.17 3.87
CA SER A 79 -3.36 -5.79 3.60
C SER A 79 -3.26 -7.15 2.92
N LEU A 80 -2.28 -7.31 2.03
CA LEU A 80 -2.16 -8.53 1.23
C LEU A 80 -1.75 -9.73 2.07
N GLY A 81 -1.07 -9.53 3.20
CA GLY A 81 -0.69 -10.65 4.07
C GLY A 81 0.15 -11.74 3.38
N VAL A 82 0.61 -11.52 2.13
CA VAL A 82 1.41 -12.45 1.33
C VAL A 82 2.83 -12.46 1.89
N ARG A 83 2.92 -12.98 3.11
CA ARG A 83 4.11 -13.33 3.84
C ARG A 83 3.94 -14.78 4.25
N PHE A 84 3.99 -15.65 3.25
CA PHE A 84 4.19 -17.07 3.50
C PHE A 84 5.68 -17.25 3.80
N TRP A 85 6.02 -17.01 5.06
CA TRP A 85 7.35 -17.24 5.58
C TRP A 85 7.45 -18.69 6.02
N PRO A 86 8.31 -19.51 5.38
CA PRO A 86 8.48 -20.87 5.83
C PRO A 86 9.07 -20.84 7.25
N GLU A 87 8.48 -21.61 8.16
CA GLU A 87 8.98 -21.81 9.52
C GLU A 87 9.69 -23.16 9.64
N ARG A 88 9.32 -24.13 8.80
CA ARG A 88 9.86 -25.48 8.74
C ARG A 88 10.10 -25.92 7.30
N GLU A 89 10.92 -26.96 7.12
CA GLU A 89 11.32 -27.44 5.80
C GLU A 89 10.11 -27.84 4.93
N GLN A 90 9.11 -28.48 5.55
CA GLN A 90 7.87 -28.89 4.87
C GLN A 90 7.12 -27.70 4.24
N ASP A 91 7.21 -26.52 4.84
CA ASP A 91 6.52 -25.33 4.34
C ASP A 91 7.10 -24.88 2.98
N LEU A 92 8.35 -25.25 2.66
CA LEU A 92 8.94 -25.00 1.33
C LEU A 92 8.22 -25.75 0.20
N ILE A 93 7.53 -26.84 0.54
CA ILE A 93 6.76 -27.67 -0.39
C ILE A 93 5.29 -27.23 -0.38
N ASP A 94 4.74 -26.95 0.80
CA ASP A 94 3.30 -26.72 0.99
C ASP A 94 2.87 -25.28 0.66
N LEU A 95 3.74 -24.29 0.88
CA LEU A 95 3.40 -22.87 0.70
C LEU A 95 3.31 -22.41 -0.77
N PRO A 96 4.15 -22.87 -1.72
CA PRO A 96 4.15 -22.31 -3.07
C PRO A 96 2.79 -22.32 -3.79
N PRO A 97 1.96 -23.38 -3.76
CA PRO A 97 0.64 -23.38 -4.39
C PRO A 97 -0.27 -22.26 -3.86
N ASP A 98 -0.38 -22.11 -2.54
CA ASP A 98 -1.22 -21.08 -1.91
C ASP A 98 -0.65 -19.67 -2.15
N LEU A 99 0.67 -19.53 -2.10
CA LEU A 99 1.36 -18.30 -2.46
C LEU A 99 1.00 -17.88 -3.88
N PHE A 100 1.16 -18.74 -4.87
CA PHE A 100 0.88 -18.39 -6.26
C PHE A 100 -0.60 -18.10 -6.49
N ALA A 101 -1.52 -18.89 -5.92
CA ALA A 101 -2.94 -18.62 -5.98
C ALA A 101 -3.29 -17.24 -5.38
N SER A 102 -2.65 -16.86 -4.27
CA SER A 102 -2.85 -15.54 -3.66
C SER A 102 -2.31 -14.40 -4.51
N LEU A 103 -1.21 -14.60 -5.25
CA LEU A 103 -0.64 -13.63 -6.18
C LEU A 103 -1.52 -13.48 -7.42
N ASP A 104 -2.08 -14.58 -7.94
CA ASP A 104 -2.99 -14.56 -9.09
C ASP A 104 -4.30 -13.82 -8.76
N ALA A 105 -4.80 -13.92 -7.53
CA ALA A 105 -5.99 -13.20 -7.07
C ALA A 105 -5.84 -11.66 -7.11
N ILE A 106 -4.61 -11.16 -7.26
CA ILE A 106 -4.26 -9.74 -7.29
C ILE A 106 -3.31 -9.41 -8.44
N GLU A 107 -3.45 -10.15 -9.54
CA GLU A 107 -2.52 -10.17 -10.66
C GLU A 107 -2.13 -8.76 -11.14
N GLY A 108 -3.09 -7.84 -11.23
CA GLY A 108 -2.80 -6.50 -11.74
C GLY A 108 -1.94 -5.68 -10.79
N VAL A 109 -2.15 -5.82 -9.48
CA VAL A 109 -1.29 -5.22 -8.45
C VAL A 109 0.12 -5.83 -8.49
N VAL A 110 0.23 -7.16 -8.65
CA VAL A 110 1.52 -7.85 -8.76
C VAL A 110 2.28 -7.34 -9.97
N ARG A 111 1.65 -7.31 -11.15
CA ARG A 111 2.26 -6.78 -12.39
C ARG A 111 2.67 -5.32 -12.24
N ALA A 112 1.84 -4.47 -11.65
CA ALA A 112 2.16 -3.06 -11.40
C ALA A 112 3.37 -2.87 -10.47
N SER A 113 3.59 -3.79 -9.51
CA SER A 113 4.76 -3.75 -8.63
C SER A 113 6.09 -4.00 -9.36
N HIS A 114 6.05 -4.61 -10.55
CA HIS A 114 7.22 -4.79 -11.40
C HIS A 114 7.49 -3.59 -12.31
N ALA A 115 6.49 -2.74 -12.56
CA ALA A 115 6.58 -1.61 -13.48
C ALA A 115 7.05 -0.30 -12.86
N SER A 116 7.07 -0.17 -11.52
CA SER A 116 7.42 1.07 -10.82
C SER A 116 8.61 0.94 -9.86
N ALA A 117 9.35 2.05 -9.66
CA ALA A 117 10.46 2.10 -8.70
C ALA A 117 9.98 1.88 -7.26
N THR A 118 8.89 2.53 -6.85
CA THR A 118 8.29 2.36 -5.52
C THR A 118 7.72 0.94 -5.32
N GLY A 119 7.18 0.31 -6.38
CA GLY A 119 6.78 -1.09 -6.35
C GLY A 119 7.96 -2.05 -6.19
N ARG A 120 9.11 -1.74 -6.82
CA ARG A 120 10.37 -2.46 -6.61
C ARG A 120 10.86 -2.33 -5.18
N GLU A 121 10.86 -1.13 -4.62
CA GLU A 121 11.26 -0.89 -3.24
C GLU A 121 10.39 -1.68 -2.26
N MET A 122 9.07 -1.68 -2.45
CA MET A 122 8.15 -2.50 -1.66
C MET A 122 8.51 -3.99 -1.69
N ARG A 123 8.73 -4.57 -2.89
CA ARG A 123 9.12 -5.99 -3.01
C ARG A 123 10.45 -6.32 -2.33
N LEU A 124 11.38 -5.35 -2.33
CA LEU A 124 12.71 -5.50 -1.74
C LEU A 124 12.71 -5.28 -0.22
N GLN A 125 11.79 -4.48 0.32
CA GLN A 125 11.70 -4.19 1.75
C GLN A 125 11.56 -5.47 2.59
N ALA A 126 10.79 -6.45 2.11
CA ALA A 126 10.60 -7.74 2.77
C ALA A 126 11.71 -8.77 2.45
N ASN A 127 12.69 -8.45 1.60
CA ASN A 127 13.65 -9.44 1.10
C ASN A 127 14.56 -9.98 2.20
N GLY A 128 15.00 -9.13 3.13
CA GLY A 128 15.84 -9.56 4.25
C GLY A 128 15.10 -10.49 5.22
N GLU A 129 13.82 -10.21 5.48
CA GLU A 129 12.94 -11.07 6.30
C GLU A 129 12.71 -12.41 5.61
N ARG A 130 12.36 -12.39 4.32
CA ARG A 130 12.22 -13.58 3.47
C ARG A 130 13.46 -14.46 3.51
N GLN A 131 14.64 -13.88 3.25
CA GLN A 131 15.91 -14.63 3.26
C GLN A 131 16.21 -15.26 4.62
N ARG A 132 15.86 -14.60 5.74
CA ARG A 132 16.03 -15.18 7.07
C ARG A 132 15.09 -16.36 7.28
N ALA A 133 13.80 -16.21 6.96
CA ALA A 133 12.81 -17.27 7.10
C ALA A 133 13.22 -18.54 6.33
N PHE A 134 13.61 -18.39 5.06
CA PHE A 134 14.07 -19.50 4.22
C PHE A 134 15.36 -20.17 4.74
N ARG A 135 16.23 -19.43 5.42
CA ARG A 135 17.45 -20.01 6.01
C ARG A 135 17.17 -20.72 7.33
N SER A 136 16.20 -20.25 8.11
CA SER A 136 15.84 -20.85 9.40
C SER A 136 14.89 -22.03 9.28
N SER A 137 14.24 -22.21 8.13
CA SER A 137 13.32 -23.32 7.87
C SER A 137 14.03 -24.61 7.44
N LEU A 138 15.32 -24.56 7.11
CA LEU A 138 16.17 -25.71 6.74
C LEU A 138 16.94 -26.22 7.96
#